data_AF-A0A8C3C4L5-F1
#
_entry.id   AF-A0A8C3C4L5-F1
#
_cell.length_a   1.000
_cell.length_b   1.000
_cell.length_c   1.000
_cell.angle_alpha   90.00
_cell.angle_beta   90.00
_cell.angle_gamma   90.00
#
_symmetry.space_group_name_H-M   'P 1'
#
loop_
_entity.id
_entity.type
_entity.pdbx_description
1 polymer ?
#
loop_
_entity_poly.entity_id
_entity_poly.type
_entity_poly.pdbx_seq_one_letter_code
_entity_poly.pdbx_strand_id
1 'polypeptide(L)' 'MAAVLRAVLLAVLLGAAVLRCAAAALIPPAEVEVEVLQKPFLCRRRSKWGDLLLVHYEGFLQSDGAMFHST' A
#
# COMPACT_ATOMS: atom_id res chain seq x y z
N MET A 1 -31.38 -12.98 34.03
CA MET A 1 -30.99 -13.37 32.66
C MET A 1 -30.67 -12.18 31.75
N ALA A 2 -31.54 -11.17 31.61
CA ALA A 2 -31.32 -10.04 30.70
C ALA A 2 -30.09 -9.15 31.00
N ALA A 3 -29.77 -8.91 32.28
CA ALA A 3 -28.60 -8.13 32.67
C ALA A 3 -27.26 -8.83 32.32
N VAL A 4 -27.21 -10.15 32.49
CA VAL A 4 -26.05 -10.98 32.13
C VAL A 4 -25.87 -10.99 30.61
N LEU A 5 -26.97 -11.13 29.85
CA LEU A 5 -26.92 -11.08 28.38
C LEU A 5 -26.39 -9.73 27.85
N ARG A 6 -26.81 -8.60 28.45
CA ARG A 6 -26.31 -7.27 28.09
C ARG A 6 -24.84 -7.08 28.43
N ALA A 7 -24.41 -7.52 29.62
CA ALA A 7 -23.01 -7.45 30.01
C ALA A 7 -22.10 -8.28 29.09
N VAL A 8 -22.54 -9.50 28.72
CA VAL A 8 -21.83 -10.35 27.76
C VAL A 8 -21.77 -9.68 26.38
N LEU A 9 -22.88 -9.11 25.90
CA LEU A 9 -22.91 -8.42 24.60
C LEU A 9 -21.95 -7.22 24.57
N LEU A 10 -21.96 -6.38 25.61
CA LEU A 10 -21.05 -5.25 25.74
C LEU A 10 -19.58 -5.69 25.77
N ALA A 11 -19.27 -6.74 26.54
CA ALA A 11 -17.92 -7.28 26.61
C ALA A 11 -17.44 -7.83 25.25
N VAL A 12 -18.31 -8.50 24.50
CA VAL A 12 -18.01 -9.00 23.14
C VAL A 12 -17.77 -7.84 22.17
N LEU A 13 -18.60 -6.79 22.20
CA LEU A 13 -18.44 -5.62 21.33
C LEU A 13 -17.13 -4.86 21.63
N LEU A 14 -16.81 -4.67 22.91
CA LEU A 14 -15.55 -4.05 23.35
C LEU A 14 -14.34 -4.89 22.95
N GLY A 15 -14.39 -6.21 23.15
CA GLY A 15 -13.33 -7.12 22.74
C GLY A 15 -13.08 -7.12 21.23
N ALA A 16 -14.16 -7.12 20.43
CA ALA A 16 -14.07 -7.03 18.97
C ALA A 16 -13.49 -5.68 18.50
N ALA A 17 -13.85 -4.57 19.16
CA ALA A 17 -13.31 -3.25 18.84
C ALA A 17 -11.79 -3.18 19.12
N VAL A 18 -11.34 -3.69 20.26
CA VAL A 18 -9.92 -3.75 20.61
C VAL A 18 -9.12 -4.60 19.61
N LEU A 19 -9.67 -5.76 19.21
CA LEU A 19 -9.02 -6.63 18.23
C LEU A 19 -8.87 -5.96 16.86
N ARG A 20 -9.88 -5.19 16.41
CA ARG A 20 -9.81 -4.43 15.15
C ARG A 20 -8.76 -3.30 15.20
N CYS A 21 -8.66 -2.59 16.32
CA CYS A 21 -7.65 -1.54 16.48
C CYS A 21 -6.23 -2.11 16.49
N ALA A 22 -6.01 -3.25 17.14
CA ALA A 22 -4.71 -3.93 17.13
C ALA A 22 -4.31 -4.40 15.72
N ALA A 23 -5.26 -4.85 14.90
CA ALA A 23 -4.99 -5.26 13.53
C ALA A 23 -4.53 -4.11 12.62
N ALA A 24 -4.98 -2.87 12.87
CA ALA A 24 -4.55 -1.71 12.08
C ALA A 24 -3.05 -1.41 12.22
N ALA A 25 -2.45 -1.74 13.37
CA ALA A 25 -1.00 -1.57 13.60
C ALA A 25 -0.14 -2.55 12.79
N LEU A 26 -0.74 -3.60 12.20
CA LEU A 26 -0.06 -4.59 11.38
C LEU A 26 -0.16 -4.28 9.87
N ILE A 27 -0.85 -3.20 9.48
CA ILE A 27 -0.92 -2.80 8.08
C ILE A 27 0.47 -2.28 7.67
N PRO A 28 1.15 -2.93 6.71
CA PRO A 28 2.45 -2.45 6.26
C PRO A 28 2.31 -1.08 5.58
N PRO A 29 3.38 -0.27 5.55
CA PRO A 29 3.37 0.96 4.77
C PRO A 29 3.06 0.66 3.30
N ALA A 30 2.36 1.58 2.64
CA ALA A 30 2.14 1.49 1.21
C ALA A 30 3.50 1.67 0.50
N GLU A 31 3.98 0.61 -0.13
CA GLU A 31 5.22 0.59 -0.90
C GLU A 31 4.90 0.36 -2.38
N VAL A 32 5.74 0.92 -3.24
CA VAL A 32 5.66 0.71 -4.68
C VAL A 32 6.49 -0.51 -5.06
N GLU A 33 5.93 -1.39 -5.88
CA GLU A 33 6.69 -2.48 -6.50
C GLU A 33 7.53 -1.93 -7.65
N VAL A 34 8.81 -2.31 -7.72
CA VAL A 34 9.75 -1.82 -8.73
C VAL A 34 10.43 -3.00 -9.40
N GLU A 35 10.26 -3.09 -10.72
CA GLU A 35 10.94 -4.08 -11.55
C GLU A 35 11.93 -3.39 -12.50
N VAL A 36 13.13 -3.95 -12.63
CA VAL A 36 14.14 -3.46 -13.57
C VAL A 36 14.07 -4.28 -14.86
N LEU A 37 13.35 -3.75 -15.85
CA LEU A 37 13.18 -4.42 -17.14
C LEU A 37 14.49 -4.46 -17.96
N GLN A 38 15.26 -3.37 -17.92
CA GLN A 38 16.53 -3.27 -18.64
C GLN A 38 17.52 -2.40 -17.87
N LYS A 39 18.78 -2.81 -17.87
CA LYS A 39 19.89 -2.02 -17.33
C LYS A 39 21.00 -1.91 -18.39
N PRO A 40 21.60 -0.72 -18.57
CA PRO A 40 22.76 -0.58 -19.44
C PRO A 40 23.96 -1.35 -18.87
N PHE A 41 24.86 -1.81 -19.75
CA PHE A 41 26.06 -2.55 -19.36
C PHE A 41 26.96 -1.77 -18.38
N LEU A 42 27.13 -0.47 -18.61
CA LEU A 42 27.90 0.43 -17.75
C LEU A 42 27.04 1.60 -17.29
N CYS A 43 27.02 1.86 -15.98
CA CYS A 43 26.29 2.98 -15.37
C CYS A 43 27.25 3.80 -14.50
N ARG A 44 27.63 4.99 -14.95
CA ARG A 44 28.58 5.87 -14.23
C ARG A 44 27.90 6.73 -13.16
N ARG A 45 26.60 6.99 -13.29
CA ARG A 45 25.81 7.82 -12.37
C ARG A 45 24.45 7.19 -12.14
N ARG A 46 24.02 7.14 -10.88
CA ARG A 46 22.68 6.76 -10.46
C ARG A 46 21.87 8.01 -10.11
N SER A 47 20.55 7.97 -10.32
CA SER A 47 19.66 9.03 -9.89
C SER A 47 19.66 9.16 -8.36
N LYS A 48 19.54 10.39 -7.87
CA LYS A 48 19.42 10.71 -6.45
C LYS A 48 18.45 11.86 -6.23
N TRP A 49 18.05 12.06 -4.97
CA TRP A 49 17.23 13.19 -4.56
C TRP A 49 17.81 14.53 -5.05
N GLY A 50 16.95 15.37 -5.63
CA GLY A 50 17.31 16.65 -6.22
C GLY A 50 17.75 16.60 -7.69
N ASP A 51 17.87 15.41 -8.29
CA ASP A 51 18.15 15.31 -9.73
C ASP A 51 16.90 15.62 -10.56
N LEU A 52 17.10 16.33 -11.69
CA LEU A 52 16.09 16.43 -12.75
C LEU A 52 16.27 15.26 -13.72
N LEU A 53 15.17 14.55 -14.01
CA LEU A 53 15.16 13.38 -14.90
C LEU A 53 14.33 13.71 -16.14
N LEU A 54 14.91 13.47 -17.32
CA LEU A 54 14.17 13.42 -18.57
C LEU A 54 13.71 11.97 -18.77
N VAL A 55 12.40 11.75 -18.77
CA VAL A 55 11.80 10.41 -18.83
C VAL A 55 10.75 10.34 -19.93
N HIS A 56 10.69 9.19 -20.58
CA HIS A 56 9.53 8.73 -21.34
C HIS A 56 8.82 7.70 -20.46
N TYR A 57 7.52 7.85 -20.23
CA TYR A 57 6.76 6.92 -19.39
C TYR A 57 5.42 6.58 -20.02
N GLU A 58 4.91 5.42 -19.62
CA GLU A 58 3.57 4.94 -19.97
C GLU A 58 2.82 4.61 -18.67
N GLY A 59 1.58 5.06 -18.57
CA GLY A 59 0.71 4.84 -17.41
C GLY A 59 -0.44 3.89 -17.75
N PHE A 60 -0.56 2.81 -16.98
CA PHE A 60 -1.61 1.80 -17.12
C PHE A 60 -2.36 1.59 -15.80
N LEU A 61 -3.68 1.33 -15.88
CA LEU A 61 -4.47 0.92 -14.73
C LEU A 61 -4.22 -0.56 -14.42
N GLN A 62 -3.89 -0.90 -13.17
CA GLN A 62 -3.60 -2.28 -12.78
C GLN A 62 -4.83 -3.20 -12.89
N SER A 63 -6.04 -2.68 -12.75
CA SER A 63 -7.29 -3.45 -12.73
C SER A 63 -7.63 -4.12 -14.07
N ASP A 64 -7.32 -3.46 -15.18
CA ASP A 64 -7.73 -3.88 -16.54
C ASP A 64 -6.64 -3.69 -17.60
N GLY A 65 -5.47 -3.16 -17.21
CA GLY A 65 -4.36 -2.89 -18.12
C GLY A 65 -4.62 -1.72 -19.07
N ALA A 66 -5.67 -0.92 -18.88
CA ALA A 66 -5.99 0.18 -19.78
C ALA A 66 -4.93 1.28 -19.66
N MET A 67 -4.36 1.71 -20.79
CA MET A 67 -3.44 2.84 -20.85
C MET A 67 -4.21 4.15 -20.66
N PHE A 68 -3.76 4.99 -19.73
CA PHE A 68 -4.36 6.30 -19.48
C PHE A 68 -3.48 7.48 -19.92
N HIS A 69 -2.16 7.29 -20.06
CA HIS A 69 -1.25 8.36 -20.49
C HIS A 69 0.09 7.82 -21.04
N SER A 70 0.70 8.56 -21.97
CA SER A 70 2.08 8.37 -22.43
C SER A 70 2.64 9.72 -22.93
N THR A 71 3.95 9.95 -22.78
CA THR A 71 4.62 11.23 -23.15
C THR A 71 5.44 11.16 -24.42
#